data_AF-D2PM98-F1
#
_entry.id   AF-D2PM98-F1
#
_cell.length_a   1.000
_cell.length_b   1.000
_cell.length_c   1.000
_cell.angle_alpha   90.00
_cell.angle_beta   90.00
_cell.angle_gamma   90.00
#
_symmetry.space_group_name_H-M   'P 1'
#
loop_
_entity.id
_entity.type
_entity.pdbx_description
1 polymer ?
#
loop_
_entity_poly.entity_id
_entity_poly.type
_entity_poly.pdbx_seq_one_letter_code
_entity_poly.pdbx_strand_id
1 'polypeptide(L)'
;MAPVTNNPGGPITIELRVNERIRVPEVRLVGPNGEQVGIVRIEDALRLAQEADLDLVEVAATARPPVCKLMDFGKYKYETAQKARESRRNQTNTVIKEMKLRPKIDPHDYETKKGHVVRFLRAGDKVKITIMFRGREQSRPELGFRLLQRLAEDVSELGFVESSPRQDGRNMIMVLGPHKKKSEARVDVEAEKAKKLAEHEAEQEAERLERAEQLKQFEAERAAGATKKPKGPADNLDPE
;
A
#
# COMPACT_ATOMS: atom_id res chain seq x y z
N MET A 1 33.33 -13.20 53.46
CA MET A 1 33.68 -12.39 52.29
C MET A 1 32.89 -12.98 51.11
N ALA A 2 31.69 -12.46 50.85
CA ALA A 2 30.77 -13.03 49.86
C ALA A 2 31.12 -12.50 48.45
N PRO A 3 31.07 -13.32 47.40
CA PRO A 3 31.39 -12.90 46.04
C PRO A 3 30.32 -11.96 45.48
N VAL A 4 30.79 -10.87 44.86
CA VAL A 4 29.98 -9.86 44.17
C VAL A 4 29.36 -10.51 42.93
N THR A 5 28.05 -10.73 42.94
CA THR A 5 27.32 -11.29 41.80
C THR A 5 27.20 -10.24 40.72
N ASN A 6 27.81 -10.54 39.57
CA ASN A 6 27.73 -9.77 38.35
C ASN A 6 26.27 -9.74 37.87
N ASN A 7 25.71 -8.54 37.69
CA ASN A 7 24.31 -8.30 37.39
C ASN A 7 23.92 -8.93 36.04
N PRO A 8 22.93 -9.84 35.97
CA PRO A 8 22.50 -10.44 34.71
C PRO A 8 21.77 -9.39 33.88
N GLY A 9 22.13 -9.29 32.60
CA GLY A 9 21.58 -8.35 31.64
C GLY A 9 20.05 -8.27 31.73
N GLY A 10 19.57 -7.05 31.98
CA GLY A 10 18.15 -6.73 31.83
C GLY A 10 17.64 -7.03 30.41
N PRO A 11 16.32 -6.99 30.21
CA PRO A 11 15.70 -7.31 28.92
C PRO A 11 16.42 -6.54 27.81
N ILE A 12 16.68 -7.22 26.69
CA ILE A 12 17.25 -6.61 25.48
C ILE A 12 16.18 -5.67 24.93
N THR A 13 16.06 -4.50 25.55
CA THR A 13 15.29 -3.40 24.99
C THR A 13 15.96 -3.05 23.67
N ILE A 14 15.16 -3.00 22.60
CA ILE A 14 15.62 -2.61 21.26
C ILE A 14 16.13 -1.16 21.24
N GLU A 15 15.89 -0.40 22.32
CA GLU A 15 16.31 0.98 22.50
C GLU A 15 17.78 1.04 22.95
N LEU A 16 18.60 1.80 22.20
CA LEU A 16 20.02 2.00 22.51
C LEU A 16 20.18 2.62 23.90
N ARG A 17 21.19 2.16 24.64
CA ARG A 17 21.58 2.75 25.92
C ARG A 17 22.40 4.01 25.67
N VAL A 18 22.19 5.02 26.51
CA VAL A 18 22.82 6.34 26.39
C VAL A 18 23.36 6.81 27.73
N ASN A 19 24.49 7.51 27.70
CA ASN A 19 25.11 8.17 28.84
C ASN A 19 25.19 7.23 30.08
N GLU A 20 24.61 7.64 31.20
CA GLU A 20 24.60 6.91 32.48
C GLU A 20 23.90 5.54 32.45
N ARG A 21 23.16 5.23 31.38
CA ARG A 21 22.54 3.90 31.22
C ARG A 21 23.56 2.83 30.85
N ILE A 22 24.75 3.23 30.41
CA ILE A 22 25.87 2.34 30.09
C ILE A 22 26.60 2.04 31.40
N ARG A 23 26.66 0.76 31.80
CA ARG A 23 27.20 0.33 33.11
C ARG A 23 28.51 -0.47 33.00
N VAL A 24 29.19 -0.40 31.88
CA VAL A 24 30.45 -1.11 31.65
C VAL A 24 31.65 -0.23 32.02
N PRO A 25 32.76 -0.80 32.53
CA PRO A 25 33.91 -0.01 32.98
C PRO A 25 34.74 0.56 31.83
N GLU A 26 34.84 -0.17 30.71
CA GLU A 26 35.63 0.20 29.54
C GLU A 26 34.77 0.11 28.27
N VAL A 27 34.97 1.07 27.39
CA VAL A 27 34.24 1.20 26.12
C VAL A 27 35.21 1.50 24.99
N ARG A 28 34.89 1.00 23.80
CA ARG A 28 35.56 1.43 22.57
C ARG A 28 34.87 2.68 22.05
N LEU A 29 35.56 3.82 22.11
CA LEU A 29 35.02 5.12 21.76
C LEU A 29 35.26 5.48 20.30
N VAL A 30 34.20 5.95 19.65
CA VAL A 30 34.21 6.55 18.32
C VAL A 30 33.76 8.01 18.43
N GLY A 31 34.56 8.93 17.91
CA GLY A 31 34.25 10.36 17.88
C GLY A 31 33.10 10.71 16.93
N PRO A 32 32.62 11.97 16.96
CA PRO A 32 31.45 12.40 16.20
C PRO A 32 31.60 12.24 14.68
N ASN A 33 32.81 12.51 14.17
CA ASN A 33 33.15 12.41 12.75
C ASN A 33 33.58 11.00 12.32
N GLY A 34 33.47 10.00 13.19
CA GLY A 34 33.91 8.62 12.91
C GLY A 34 35.38 8.34 13.23
N GLU A 35 36.06 9.26 13.91
CA GLU A 35 37.41 9.05 14.42
C GLU A 35 37.44 7.95 15.48
N GLN A 36 38.42 7.05 15.43
CA GLN A 36 38.57 5.99 16.42
C GLN A 36 39.50 6.44 17.54
N VAL A 37 38.94 6.75 18.71
CA VAL A 37 39.70 7.16 19.90
C VAL A 37 40.35 5.95 20.58
N GLY A 38 39.75 4.77 20.43
CA GLY A 38 40.27 3.52 20.97
C GLY A 38 39.51 3.05 22.20
N ILE A 39 40.17 2.30 23.09
CA ILE A 39 39.58 1.78 24.33
C ILE A 39 39.84 2.80 25.43
N VAL A 40 38.78 3.32 26.03
CA VAL A 40 38.82 4.30 27.11
C VAL A 40 37.91 3.88 28.25
N ARG A 41 38.13 4.46 29.44
CA ARG A 41 37.19 4.31 30.55
C ARG A 41 35.90 5.04 30.25
N ILE A 42 34.80 4.52 30.79
CA ILE A 42 33.48 5.14 30.61
C ILE A 42 33.42 6.58 31.14
N GLU A 43 34.12 6.88 32.23
CA GLU A 43 34.18 8.22 32.83
C GLU A 43 34.81 9.24 31.86
N ASP A 44 35.90 8.85 31.19
CA ASP A 44 36.54 9.69 30.18
C ASP A 44 35.65 9.88 28.95
N ALA A 45 34.96 8.81 28.52
CA ALA A 45 34.01 8.89 27.41
C ALA A 45 32.82 9.81 27.72
N LEU A 46 32.30 9.78 28.94
CA LEU A 46 31.22 10.67 29.39
C LEU A 46 31.68 12.12 29.48
N ARG A 47 32.90 12.37 29.96
CA ARG A 47 33.48 13.71 29.98
C ARG A 47 33.66 14.27 28.57
N LEU A 48 34.22 13.48 27.65
CA LEU A 48 34.36 13.89 26.23
C LEU A 48 33.01 14.16 25.56
N ALA A 49 31.96 13.42 25.94
CA ALA A 49 30.60 13.68 25.46
C ALA A 49 30.09 15.04 25.96
N GLN A 50 30.28 15.35 27.25
CA GLN A 50 29.91 16.64 27.84
C GLN A 50 30.70 17.81 27.26
N GLU A 51 32.02 17.66 27.07
CA GLU A 51 32.87 18.70 26.48
C GLU A 51 32.49 19.02 25.03
N ALA A 52 31.95 18.04 24.31
CA ALA A 52 31.50 18.18 22.94
C ALA A 52 30.01 18.56 22.81
N ASP A 53 29.27 18.72 23.93
CA ASP A 53 27.81 18.88 23.96
C ASP A 53 27.04 17.78 23.18
N LEU A 54 27.54 16.53 23.25
CA LEU A 54 26.98 15.35 22.58
C LEU A 54 26.62 14.26 23.59
N ASP A 55 25.88 13.24 23.14
CA ASP A 55 25.57 12.06 23.93
C ASP A 55 26.54 10.91 23.63
N LEU A 56 26.88 10.13 24.67
CA LEU A 56 27.54 8.85 24.53
C LEU A 56 26.49 7.77 24.26
N VAL A 57 26.42 7.28 23.01
CA VAL A 57 25.43 6.29 22.57
C VAL A 57 26.08 4.93 22.35
N GLU A 58 25.55 3.88 22.98
CA GLU A 58 26.00 2.50 22.79
C GLU A 58 25.42 1.90 21.49
N VAL A 59 26.22 1.92 20.41
CA VAL A 59 25.79 1.45 19.08
C VAL A 59 25.89 -0.08 18.96
N ALA A 60 26.89 -0.70 19.61
CA ALA A 60 27.07 -2.15 19.58
C ALA A 60 27.39 -2.70 20.97
N ALA A 61 26.36 -3.21 21.63
CA ALA A 61 26.45 -3.85 22.95
C ALA A 61 27.08 -5.26 22.92
N THR A 62 27.12 -5.90 21.75
CA THR A 62 27.61 -7.28 21.60
C THR A 62 29.13 -7.39 21.48
N ALA A 63 29.82 -6.27 21.25
CA ALA A 63 31.28 -6.23 21.14
C ALA A 63 31.96 -6.28 22.53
N ARG A 64 33.20 -6.78 22.58
CA ARG A 64 34.06 -6.75 23.78
C ARG A 64 35.37 -6.02 23.47
N PRO A 65 35.60 -4.80 23.99
CA PRO A 65 34.68 -3.93 24.74
C PRO A 65 33.49 -3.41 23.89
N PRO A 66 32.35 -3.02 24.51
CA PRO A 66 31.21 -2.43 23.78
C PRO A 66 31.60 -1.18 23.00
N VAL A 67 30.97 -0.96 21.85
CA VAL A 67 31.28 0.20 20.99
C VAL A 67 30.31 1.33 21.28
N CYS A 68 30.85 2.44 21.75
CA CYS A 68 30.12 3.68 22.02
C CYS A 68 30.56 4.76 21.03
N LYS A 69 29.60 5.54 20.54
CA LYS A 69 29.84 6.63 19.62
C LYS A 69 29.27 7.93 20.18
N LEU A 70 30.05 9.01 20.09
CA LEU A 70 29.60 10.35 20.42
C LEU A 70 28.67 10.85 19.31
N MET A 71 27.41 11.13 19.63
CA MET A 71 26.44 11.68 18.69
C MET A 71 25.26 12.33 19.43
N ASP A 72 24.51 13.19 18.75
CA ASP A 72 23.24 13.70 19.25
C ASP A 72 22.17 12.58 19.18
N PHE A 73 21.74 12.10 20.34
CA PHE A 73 20.75 11.02 20.42
C PHE A 73 19.36 11.45 19.94
N GLY A 74 18.99 12.71 20.18
CA GLY A 74 17.70 13.27 19.76
C GLY A 74 17.57 13.30 18.25
N LYS A 75 18.58 13.83 17.56
CA LYS A 75 18.65 13.84 16.10
C LYS A 75 18.68 12.43 15.52
N TYR A 76 19.50 11.54 16.07
CA TYR A 76 19.58 10.15 15.63
C TYR A 76 18.24 9.41 15.76
N LYS A 77 17.52 9.59 16.88
CA LYS A 77 16.20 8.99 17.10
C LYS A 77 15.18 9.50 16.08
N TYR A 78 15.22 10.80 15.75
CA TYR A 78 14.35 11.39 14.73
C TYR A 78 14.66 10.82 13.34
N GLU A 79 15.92 10.81 12.91
CA GLU A 79 16.34 10.30 11.60
C GLU A 79 16.03 8.81 11.46
N THR A 80 16.30 8.01 12.49
CA THR A 80 15.97 6.59 12.52
C THR A 80 14.46 6.38 12.44
N ALA A 81 13.67 7.18 13.16
CA ALA A 81 12.21 7.12 13.09
C ALA A 81 11.68 7.55 11.72
N GLN A 82 12.25 8.58 11.10
CA GLN A 82 11.89 9.02 9.75
C GLN A 82 12.24 7.95 8.72
N LYS A 83 13.46 7.43 8.73
CA LYS A 83 13.89 6.34 7.85
C LYS A 83 13.02 5.10 8.03
N ALA A 84 12.65 4.76 9.28
CA ALA A 84 11.76 3.63 9.55
C ALA A 84 10.32 3.89 9.08
N ARG A 85 9.84 5.14 9.07
CA ARG A 85 8.53 5.53 8.51
C ARG A 85 8.56 5.50 6.99
N GLU A 86 9.61 6.03 6.37
CA GLU A 86 9.83 6.03 4.93
C GLU A 86 9.97 4.59 4.41
N SER A 87 10.80 3.77 5.06
CA SER A 87 10.92 2.34 4.73
C SER A 87 9.58 1.61 4.85
N ARG A 88 8.78 1.88 5.89
CA ARG A 88 7.44 1.30 6.02
C ARG A 88 6.47 1.77 4.94
N ARG A 89 6.57 3.03 4.51
CA ARG A 89 5.74 3.59 3.44
C ARG A 89 6.14 3.02 2.07
N ASN A 90 7.44 2.86 1.83
CA ASN A 90 7.99 2.37 0.58
C ASN A 90 7.90 0.84 0.46
N GLN A 91 7.75 0.14 1.59
CA GLN A 91 7.45 -1.29 1.59
C GLN A 91 6.06 -1.53 0.98
N THR A 92 6.04 -2.00 -0.26
CA THR A 92 4.81 -2.42 -0.93
C THR A 92 4.27 -3.66 -0.23
N ASN A 93 3.31 -3.49 0.68
CA ASN A 93 2.66 -4.60 1.37
C ASN A 93 1.77 -5.37 0.37
N THR A 94 2.18 -6.56 -0.04
CA THR A 94 1.39 -7.46 -0.87
C THR A 94 0.29 -8.07 -0.01
N VAL A 95 -0.96 -7.67 -0.25
CA VAL A 95 -2.10 -8.13 0.54
C VAL A 95 -2.66 -9.40 -0.09
N ILE A 96 -3.02 -10.37 0.74
CA ILE A 96 -3.74 -11.56 0.27
C ILE A 96 -5.23 -11.23 0.24
N LYS A 97 -5.82 -11.23 -0.95
CA LYS A 97 -7.26 -11.06 -1.16
C LYS A 97 -7.92 -12.44 -1.19
N GLU A 98 -9.00 -12.59 -0.44
CA GLU A 98 -9.75 -13.84 -0.41
C GLU A 98 -10.95 -13.78 -1.36
N MET A 99 -11.11 -14.82 -2.18
CA MET A 99 -12.24 -14.97 -3.10
C MET A 99 -12.92 -16.30 -2.85
N LYS A 100 -14.23 -16.27 -2.60
CA LYS A 100 -15.03 -17.49 -2.34
C LYS A 100 -15.83 -17.86 -3.58
N LEU A 101 -15.77 -19.13 -3.95
CA LEU A 101 -16.50 -19.71 -5.07
C LEU A 101 -17.34 -20.91 -4.59
N ARG A 102 -18.36 -21.25 -5.37
CA ARG A 102 -19.19 -22.44 -5.16
C ARG A 102 -18.86 -23.49 -6.25
N PRO A 103 -18.94 -24.79 -5.95
CA PRO A 103 -18.71 -25.85 -6.94
C PRO A 103 -19.66 -25.80 -8.14
N LYS A 104 -20.90 -25.32 -7.93
CA LYS A 104 -21.94 -25.14 -8.96
C LYS A 104 -22.19 -23.66 -9.21
N ILE A 105 -21.18 -22.96 -9.69
CA ILE A 105 -21.30 -21.54 -10.05
C ILE A 105 -21.94 -21.39 -11.43
N ASP A 106 -22.76 -20.36 -11.59
CA ASP A 106 -23.33 -19.97 -12.89
C ASP A 106 -22.24 -19.35 -13.79
N PRO A 107 -22.26 -19.55 -15.11
CA PRO A 107 -21.27 -18.95 -16.01
C PRO A 107 -21.13 -17.42 -15.88
N HIS A 108 -22.21 -16.69 -15.64
CA HIS A 108 -22.17 -15.23 -15.47
C HIS A 108 -21.52 -14.82 -14.14
N ASP A 109 -21.85 -15.51 -13.05
CA ASP A 109 -21.19 -15.28 -11.75
C ASP A 109 -19.70 -15.65 -11.83
N TYR A 110 -19.35 -16.73 -12.55
CA TYR A 110 -17.95 -17.10 -12.78
C TYR A 110 -17.17 -15.97 -13.45
N GLU A 111 -17.70 -15.38 -14.52
CA GLU A 111 -17.02 -14.30 -15.24
C GLU A 111 -16.82 -13.06 -14.36
N THR A 112 -17.82 -12.72 -13.54
CA THR A 112 -17.70 -11.62 -12.56
C THR A 112 -16.59 -11.89 -11.54
N LYS A 113 -16.53 -13.11 -10.99
CA LYS A 113 -15.49 -13.49 -10.02
C LYS A 113 -14.11 -13.57 -10.67
N LYS A 114 -14.01 -14.07 -11.91
CA LYS A 114 -12.78 -14.04 -12.71
C LYS A 114 -12.30 -12.61 -12.91
N GLY A 115 -13.19 -11.67 -13.27
CA GLY A 115 -12.87 -10.24 -13.37
C GLY A 115 -12.29 -9.65 -12.09
N HIS A 116 -12.81 -10.05 -10.92
CA HIS A 116 -12.23 -9.65 -9.62
C HIS A 116 -10.83 -10.24 -9.39
N VAL A 117 -10.63 -11.52 -9.70
CA VAL A 117 -9.31 -12.18 -9.60
C VAL A 117 -8.30 -11.47 -10.50
N VAL A 118 -8.67 -11.20 -11.74
CA VAL A 118 -7.86 -10.43 -12.71
C VAL A 118 -7.53 -9.05 -12.17
N ARG A 119 -8.50 -8.32 -11.61
CA ARG A 119 -8.28 -7.00 -11.01
C ARG A 119 -7.29 -7.05 -9.85
N PHE A 120 -7.35 -8.07 -8.99
CA PHE A 120 -6.42 -8.22 -7.87
C PHE A 120 -5.01 -8.60 -8.33
N LEU A 121 -4.89 -9.49 -9.31
CA LEU A 121 -3.59 -9.85 -9.90
C LEU A 121 -2.95 -8.66 -10.63
N ARG A 122 -3.74 -7.87 -11.37
CA ARG A 122 -3.29 -6.61 -12.00
C ARG A 122 -2.86 -5.56 -10.99
N ALA A 123 -3.44 -5.55 -9.78
CA ALA A 123 -3.02 -4.69 -8.68
C ALA A 123 -1.78 -5.22 -7.94
N GLY A 124 -1.27 -6.41 -8.31
CA GLY A 124 -0.11 -7.04 -7.68
C GLY A 124 -0.42 -7.65 -6.30
N ASP A 125 -1.68 -7.95 -6.02
CA ASP A 125 -2.10 -8.66 -4.80
C ASP A 125 -2.15 -10.17 -5.04
N LYS A 126 -1.87 -10.95 -3.99
CA LYS A 126 -2.05 -12.41 -4.03
C LYS A 126 -3.53 -12.74 -3.85
N VAL A 127 -4.02 -13.76 -4.52
CA VAL A 127 -5.43 -14.15 -4.42
C VAL A 127 -5.56 -15.56 -3.88
N LYS A 128 -6.20 -15.69 -2.72
CA LYS A 128 -6.57 -16.97 -2.13
C LYS A 128 -8.01 -17.30 -2.54
N ILE A 129 -8.16 -18.25 -3.45
CA ILE A 129 -9.47 -18.76 -3.86
C ILE A 129 -9.87 -19.91 -2.95
N THR A 130 -11.07 -19.84 -2.40
CA THR A 130 -11.65 -20.87 -1.53
C THR A 130 -12.97 -21.35 -2.10
N ILE A 131 -13.05 -22.63 -2.43
CA ILE A 131 -14.29 -23.33 -2.77
C ILE A 131 -14.83 -23.98 -1.50
N MET A 132 -16.08 -23.68 -1.14
CA MET A 132 -16.75 -24.31 -0.01
C MET A 132 -17.64 -25.45 -0.51
N PHE A 133 -17.39 -26.67 -0.06
CA PHE A 133 -18.27 -27.81 -0.34
C PHE A 133 -19.38 -27.90 0.72
N ARG A 134 -20.62 -28.10 0.29
CA ARG A 134 -21.76 -28.25 1.21
C ARG A 134 -22.41 -29.63 1.10
N GLY A 135 -22.60 -30.28 2.24
CA GLY A 135 -23.31 -31.56 2.35
C GLY A 135 -22.70 -32.64 1.48
N ARG A 136 -23.48 -33.17 0.54
CA ARG A 136 -23.11 -34.27 -0.36
C ARG A 136 -22.03 -33.91 -1.39
N GLU A 137 -21.63 -32.66 -1.48
CA GLU A 137 -20.58 -32.21 -2.41
C GLU A 137 -19.16 -32.53 -1.89
N GLN A 138 -19.01 -32.82 -0.60
CA GLN A 138 -17.71 -33.21 -0.02
C GLN A 138 -17.15 -34.52 -0.60
N SER A 139 -18.03 -35.42 -1.09
CA SER A 139 -17.62 -36.67 -1.74
C SER A 139 -17.18 -36.48 -3.20
N ARG A 140 -17.29 -35.26 -3.74
CA ARG A 140 -16.91 -34.93 -5.13
C ARG A 140 -15.94 -33.74 -5.19
N PRO A 141 -14.71 -33.88 -4.63
CA PRO A 141 -13.71 -32.83 -4.70
C PRO A 141 -13.27 -32.50 -6.14
N GLU A 142 -13.42 -33.45 -7.07
CA GLU A 142 -13.09 -33.29 -8.49
C GLU A 142 -13.77 -32.07 -9.14
N LEU A 143 -15.01 -31.75 -8.75
CA LEU A 143 -15.73 -30.61 -9.32
C LEU A 143 -15.07 -29.28 -8.93
N GLY A 144 -14.62 -29.17 -7.68
CA GLY A 144 -13.87 -28.00 -7.23
C GLY A 144 -12.49 -27.93 -7.88
N PHE A 145 -11.82 -29.06 -8.01
CA PHE A 145 -10.50 -29.14 -8.65
C PHE A 145 -10.53 -28.66 -10.11
N ARG A 146 -11.48 -29.18 -10.91
CA ARG A 146 -11.65 -28.75 -12.32
C ARG A 146 -11.95 -27.27 -12.45
N LEU A 147 -12.77 -26.71 -11.55
CA LEU A 147 -13.08 -25.28 -11.55
C LEU A 147 -11.85 -24.41 -11.24
N LEU A 148 -11.03 -24.82 -10.27
CA LEU A 148 -9.79 -24.12 -9.93
C LEU A 148 -8.75 -24.23 -11.05
N GLN A 149 -8.64 -25.41 -11.68
CA GLN A 149 -7.77 -25.61 -12.82
C GLN A 149 -8.16 -24.72 -14.00
N ARG A 150 -9.45 -24.69 -14.37
CA ARG A 150 -9.97 -23.79 -15.41
C ARG A 150 -9.67 -22.33 -15.08
N LEU A 151 -9.88 -21.90 -13.83
CA LEU A 151 -9.57 -20.54 -13.39
C LEU A 151 -8.07 -20.24 -13.49
N ALA A 152 -7.20 -21.20 -13.18
CA ALA A 152 -5.75 -21.05 -13.29
C ALA A 152 -5.29 -20.91 -14.76
N GLU A 153 -5.88 -21.67 -15.68
CA GLU A 153 -5.64 -21.57 -17.12
C GLU A 153 -6.06 -20.19 -17.65
N ASP A 154 -7.27 -19.75 -17.29
CA ASP A 154 -7.84 -18.46 -17.69
C ASP A 154 -7.04 -17.23 -17.23
N VAL A 155 -6.28 -17.35 -16.13
CA VAL A 155 -5.49 -16.24 -15.54
C VAL A 155 -3.97 -16.45 -15.67
N SER A 156 -3.56 -17.47 -16.43
CA SER A 156 -2.14 -17.85 -16.61
C SER A 156 -1.26 -16.73 -17.17
N GLU A 157 -1.85 -15.82 -17.94
CA GLU A 157 -1.17 -14.63 -18.49
C GLU A 157 -0.79 -13.62 -17.40
N LEU A 158 -1.60 -13.49 -16.34
CA LEU A 158 -1.46 -12.44 -15.33
C LEU A 158 -0.83 -12.95 -14.02
N GLY A 159 -0.96 -14.25 -13.74
CA GLY A 159 -0.42 -14.85 -12.54
C GLY A 159 -0.05 -16.32 -12.70
N PHE A 160 0.60 -16.84 -11.68
CA PHE A 160 0.97 -18.24 -11.55
C PHE A 160 0.36 -18.86 -10.30
N VAL A 161 0.28 -20.19 -10.28
CA VAL A 161 -0.21 -20.94 -9.11
C VAL A 161 0.92 -21.04 -8.10
N GLU A 162 0.79 -20.31 -6.98
CA GLU A 162 1.75 -20.37 -5.88
C GLU A 162 1.49 -21.59 -4.99
N SER A 163 0.21 -21.87 -4.72
CA SER A 163 -0.22 -23.07 -4.00
C SER A 163 -1.27 -23.80 -4.81
N SER A 164 -0.93 -25.02 -5.21
CA SER A 164 -1.83 -25.93 -5.94
C SER A 164 -3.13 -26.18 -5.16
N PRO A 165 -4.26 -26.45 -5.84
CA PRO A 165 -5.52 -26.79 -5.19
C PRO A 165 -5.36 -27.89 -4.15
N ARG A 166 -5.55 -27.54 -2.87
CA ARG A 166 -5.50 -28.49 -1.75
C ARG A 166 -6.83 -28.48 -1.01
N GLN A 167 -7.30 -29.67 -0.65
CA GLN A 167 -8.46 -29.82 0.20
C GLN A 167 -8.08 -29.56 1.66
N ASP A 168 -8.74 -28.57 2.27
CA ASP A 168 -8.64 -28.17 3.66
C ASP A 168 -9.99 -28.41 4.34
N GLY A 169 -10.21 -29.67 4.74
CA GLY A 169 -11.46 -30.14 5.33
C GLY A 169 -12.66 -29.98 4.39
N ARG A 170 -13.56 -29.05 4.75
CA ARG A 170 -14.77 -28.74 3.96
C ARG A 170 -14.52 -27.76 2.80
N ASN A 171 -13.33 -27.18 2.75
CA ASN A 171 -12.94 -26.18 1.78
C ASN A 171 -11.87 -26.76 0.84
N MET A 172 -11.77 -26.23 -0.36
CA MET A 172 -10.61 -26.41 -1.22
C MET A 172 -10.03 -25.06 -1.55
N ILE A 173 -8.72 -24.92 -1.36
CA ILE A 173 -8.01 -23.65 -1.40
C ILE A 173 -6.95 -23.72 -2.49
N MET A 174 -6.84 -22.65 -3.26
CA MET A 174 -5.76 -22.39 -4.20
C MET A 174 -5.25 -20.97 -3.98
N VAL A 175 -3.94 -20.75 -4.09
CA VAL A 175 -3.36 -19.40 -4.00
C VAL A 175 -2.69 -19.07 -5.32
N LEU A 176 -3.08 -17.93 -5.90
CA LEU A 176 -2.50 -17.36 -7.10
C LEU A 176 -1.59 -16.19 -6.73
N GLY A 177 -0.39 -16.18 -7.31
CA GLY A 177 0.55 -15.08 -7.24
C GLY A 177 0.57 -14.29 -8.55
N PRO A 178 0.72 -12.95 -8.53
CA PRO A 178 0.88 -12.16 -9.74
C PRO A 178 2.28 -12.34 -10.34
N HIS A 179 2.40 -12.29 -11.68
CA HIS A 179 3.71 -12.29 -12.36
C HIS A 179 4.46 -10.97 -12.15
N LYS A 180 3.74 -9.84 -12.16
CA LYS A 180 4.30 -8.50 -11.95
C LYS A 180 4.42 -8.18 -10.46
N LYS A 181 5.50 -7.48 -10.09
CA LYS A 181 5.65 -6.96 -8.73
C LYS A 181 4.62 -5.87 -8.46
N LYS A 182 4.18 -5.75 -7.21
CA LYS A 182 3.19 -4.76 -6.78
C LYS A 182 3.57 -3.31 -7.07
N SER A 183 4.87 -2.99 -7.07
CA SER A 183 5.38 -1.67 -7.44
C SER A 183 5.09 -1.32 -8.90
N GLU A 184 5.36 -2.24 -9.83
CA GLU A 184 5.14 -2.07 -11.27
C GLU A 184 3.63 -2.06 -11.59
N ALA A 185 2.89 -2.98 -10.96
CA ALA A 185 1.45 -3.05 -11.06
C ALA A 185 0.73 -1.75 -10.62
N ARG A 186 1.21 -1.08 -9.56
CA ARG A 186 0.64 0.21 -9.13
C ARG A 186 0.87 1.32 -10.14
N VAL A 187 2.05 1.38 -10.75
CA VAL A 187 2.36 2.38 -11.78
C VAL A 187 1.46 2.18 -13.01
N ASP A 188 1.30 0.93 -13.45
CA ASP A 188 0.41 0.59 -14.57
C ASP A 188 -1.05 1.00 -14.28
N VAL A 189 -1.55 0.71 -13.08
CA VAL A 189 -2.92 1.04 -12.67
C VAL A 189 -3.13 2.56 -12.50
N GLU A 190 -2.15 3.27 -11.95
CA GLU A 190 -2.20 4.73 -11.82
C GLU A 190 -2.16 5.41 -13.20
N ALA A 191 -1.35 4.92 -14.12
CA ALA A 191 -1.31 5.39 -15.50
C ALA A 191 -2.63 5.12 -16.25
N GLU A 192 -3.21 3.93 -16.09
CA GLU A 192 -4.50 3.58 -16.71
C GLU A 192 -5.65 4.45 -16.16
N LYS A 193 -5.66 4.70 -14.84
CA LYS A 193 -6.64 5.61 -14.22
C LYS A 193 -6.49 7.05 -14.70
N ALA A 194 -5.26 7.54 -14.81
CA ALA A 194 -5.00 8.89 -15.30
C ALA A 194 -5.49 9.05 -16.74
N LYS A 195 -5.29 8.04 -17.61
CA LYS A 195 -5.83 8.03 -18.97
C LYS A 195 -7.35 8.05 -18.99
N LYS A 196 -8.00 7.15 -18.24
CA LYS A 196 -9.47 7.09 -18.17
C LYS A 196 -10.10 8.37 -17.63
N LEU A 197 -9.45 9.00 -16.65
CA LEU A 197 -9.90 10.28 -16.11
C LEU A 197 -9.79 11.38 -17.16
N ALA A 198 -8.65 11.46 -17.87
CA ALA A 198 -8.46 12.44 -18.93
C ALA A 198 -9.43 12.25 -20.11
N GLU A 199 -9.71 10.99 -20.49
CA GLU A 199 -10.72 10.66 -21.52
C GLU A 199 -12.13 11.11 -21.10
N HIS A 200 -12.53 10.81 -19.86
CA HIS A 200 -13.83 11.22 -19.34
C HIS A 200 -13.93 12.75 -19.16
N GLU A 201 -12.86 13.42 -18.73
CA GLU A 201 -12.82 14.89 -18.65
C GLU A 201 -12.95 15.52 -20.04
N ALA A 202 -12.28 14.97 -21.05
CA ALA A 202 -12.40 15.43 -22.43
C ALA A 202 -13.82 15.20 -23.01
N GLU A 203 -14.45 14.06 -22.72
CA GLU A 203 -15.83 13.78 -23.12
C GLU A 203 -16.81 14.75 -22.46
N GLN A 204 -16.63 15.05 -21.18
CA GLN A 204 -17.45 16.04 -20.47
C GLN A 204 -17.24 17.49 -20.95
N GLU A 205 -16.02 17.84 -21.33
CA GLU A 205 -15.73 19.14 -21.94
C GLU A 205 -16.37 19.27 -23.33
N ALA A 206 -16.32 18.20 -24.14
CA ALA A 206 -17.00 18.15 -25.44
C ALA A 206 -18.52 18.27 -25.29
N GLU A 207 -19.14 17.48 -24.41
CA GLU A 207 -20.59 17.55 -24.15
C GLU A 207 -21.00 18.95 -23.62
N ARG A 208 -20.16 19.59 -22.80
CA ARG A 208 -20.41 20.95 -22.28
C ARG A 208 -20.33 22.00 -23.37
N LEU A 209 -19.37 21.89 -24.29
CA LEU A 209 -19.24 22.77 -25.45
C LEU A 209 -20.44 22.62 -26.38
N GLU A 210 -20.82 21.39 -26.72
CA GLU A 210 -22.00 21.09 -27.53
C GLU A 210 -23.28 21.65 -26.90
N ARG A 211 -23.46 21.46 -25.59
CA ARG A 211 -24.62 22.01 -24.86
C ARG A 211 -24.62 23.54 -24.82
N ALA A 212 -23.45 24.17 -24.69
CA ALA A 212 -23.32 25.62 -24.72
C ALA A 212 -23.62 26.19 -26.13
N GLU A 213 -23.21 25.49 -27.18
CA GLU A 213 -23.55 25.84 -28.56
C GLU A 213 -25.05 25.71 -28.83
N GLN A 214 -25.69 24.63 -28.37
CA GLN A 214 -27.14 24.45 -28.46
C GLN A 214 -27.92 25.56 -27.75
N LEU A 215 -27.47 25.98 -26.55
CA LEU A 215 -28.07 27.10 -25.83
C LEU A 215 -27.92 28.43 -26.57
N LYS A 216 -26.73 28.72 -27.11
CA LYS A 216 -26.50 29.92 -27.93
C LYS A 216 -27.36 29.95 -29.18
N GLN A 217 -27.52 28.80 -29.85
CA GLN A 217 -28.41 28.67 -31.01
C GLN A 217 -29.87 28.91 -30.61
N PHE A 218 -30.34 28.31 -29.52
CA PHE A 218 -31.69 28.52 -29.01
C PHE A 218 -31.96 29.97 -28.59
N GLU A 219 -31.00 30.64 -27.95
CA GLU A 219 -31.10 32.06 -27.59
C GLU A 219 -31.12 32.97 -28.84
N ALA A 220 -30.30 32.67 -29.85
CA ALA A 220 -30.30 33.40 -31.12
C ALA A 220 -31.63 33.25 -31.88
N GLU A 221 -32.20 32.05 -31.92
CA GLU A 221 -33.52 31.79 -32.50
C GLU A 221 -34.64 32.53 -31.74
N ARG A 222 -34.58 32.52 -30.40
CA ARG A 222 -35.54 33.24 -29.55
C ARG A 222 -35.45 34.76 -29.76
N ALA A 223 -34.25 35.31 -29.91
CA ALA A 223 -34.02 36.73 -30.19
C ALA A 223 -34.55 37.13 -31.58
N ALA A 224 -34.34 36.28 -32.60
CA ALA A 224 -34.89 36.50 -33.95
C ALA A 224 -36.43 36.39 -34.00
N GLY A 225 -37.02 35.54 -33.14
CA GLY A 225 -38.47 35.43 -32.97
C GLY A 225 -39.12 36.65 -32.30
N ALA A 226 -38.40 37.36 -31.42
CA ALA A 226 -38.92 38.52 -30.69
C ALA A 226 -39.06 39.79 -31.56
N THR A 227 -38.38 39.87 -32.70
CA THR A 227 -38.41 41.03 -33.61
C THR A 227 -39.62 41.08 -34.55
N LYS A 228 -40.52 40.09 -34.55
CA LYS A 228 -41.78 40.15 -35.31
C LYS A 228 -42.97 40.53 -34.42
N LYS A 229 -43.09 41.81 -34.06
CA LYS A 229 -44.36 42.40 -33.61
C LYS A 229 -44.70 43.59 -34.52
N PRO A 230 -45.62 43.46 -35.49
CA PRO A 230 -46.16 44.64 -36.16
C PRO A 230 -47.14 45.35 -35.22
N LYS A 231 -46.96 46.65 -35.09
CA LYS A 231 -47.83 47.62 -34.43
C LYS A 231 -48.72 48.22 -35.54
N GLY A 232 -50.05 48.10 -35.43
CA GLY A 232 -50.99 48.69 -36.39
C GLY A 232 -52.45 48.57 -35.91
N PRO A 233 -53.32 49.53 -36.24
CA PRO A 233 -54.28 50.12 -35.30
C PRO A 233 -55.63 49.40 -35.22
N ALA A 234 -56.31 49.60 -34.08
CA ALA A 234 -57.70 49.22 -33.89
C ALA A 234 -58.57 49.91 -34.95
N ASP A 235 -59.29 49.12 -35.74
CA ASP A 235 -60.42 49.60 -36.51
C ASP A 235 -61.59 48.63 -36.34
N ASN A 236 -62.70 49.21 -35.89
CA ASN A 236 -63.98 48.57 -35.67
C ASN A 236 -64.49 47.94 -36.98
N LEU A 237 -65.27 46.87 -36.88
CA LEU A 237 -66.48 46.68 -37.69
C LEU A 237 -67.27 45.50 -37.08
N ASP A 238 -68.35 45.80 -36.36
CA ASP A 238 -69.52 44.91 -36.24
C ASP A 238 -70.11 44.70 -37.66
N PRO A 239 -70.68 43.53 -37.98
CA PRO A 239 -72.14 43.48 -38.05
C PRO A 239 -72.82 42.12 -37.74
N GLU A 240 -74.07 42.24 -37.27
CA GLU A 240 -75.27 41.35 -37.32
C GLU A 240 -75.13 39.81 -37.27
#